data_AF-A0A832XM50-F1
#
_entry.id   AF-A0A832XM50-F1
#
_cell.length_a   1.000
_cell.length_b   1.000
_cell.length_c   1.000
_cell.angle_alpha   90.00
_cell.angle_beta   90.00
_cell.angle_gamma   90.00
#
_symmetry.space_group_name_H-M   'P 1'
#
loop_
_entity.id
_entity.type
_entity.pdbx_description
1 polymer ?
#
loop_
_entity_poly.entity_id
_entity_poly.type
_entity_poly.pdbx_seq_one_letter_code
_entity_poly.pdbx_strand_id
1 'polypeptide(L)'
;MIPVKLAISGQPGTGKTGMVLKIAEMVSDRFSIGGFTTHAIDEDGVMVGIMLRDYITGEEELAASVRWDVKPRVPGRTPEATPLGIRLDTVKRIAVKSVLRAIEENDLILIDEVGKLVSESKEFAEALDDALECGKPMLITMHKRSRNPLLQSIRKRDDLRTLEVTRINSGLLPSKAVRILKTGMV
;
A
#
# COMPACT_ATOMS: atom_id res chain seq x y z
N MET A 1 -4.03 18.63 -16.53
CA MET A 1 -4.80 18.45 -15.28
C MET A 1 -4.61 17.02 -14.85
N ILE A 2 -4.01 16.80 -13.68
CA ILE A 2 -3.52 15.49 -13.23
C ILE A 2 -4.54 14.89 -12.25
N PRO A 3 -4.92 13.61 -12.38
CA PRO A 3 -5.80 12.95 -11.41
C PRO A 3 -5.22 12.99 -9.99
N VAL A 4 -6.09 13.20 -9.00
CA VAL A 4 -5.68 13.20 -7.58
C VAL A 4 -5.21 11.81 -7.16
N LYS A 5 -4.07 11.76 -6.48
CA LYS A 5 -3.60 10.58 -5.75
C LYS A 5 -4.15 10.61 -4.33
N LEU A 6 -4.65 9.49 -3.83
CA LEU A 6 -5.28 9.40 -2.52
C LEU A 6 -4.46 8.48 -1.59
N ALA A 7 -3.97 9.05 -0.49
CA ALA A 7 -3.34 8.31 0.59
C ALA A 7 -4.32 8.10 1.76
N ILE A 8 -4.47 6.86 2.19
CA ILE A 8 -5.15 6.47 3.42
C ILE A 8 -4.08 6.28 4.51
N SER A 9 -4.08 7.16 5.51
CA SER A 9 -3.13 7.12 6.62
C SER A 9 -3.80 6.72 7.93
N GLY A 10 -3.04 6.13 8.84
CA GLY A 10 -3.55 5.73 10.15
C GLY A 10 -2.49 5.03 10.99
N GLN A 11 -2.84 4.72 12.25
CA GLN A 11 -2.01 3.87 13.10
C GLN A 11 -1.95 2.43 12.54
N PRO A 12 -1.01 1.58 12.99
CA PRO A 12 -1.04 0.16 12.68
C PRO A 12 -2.35 -0.45 13.20
N GLY A 13 -2.92 -1.41 12.47
CA GLY A 13 -4.14 -2.10 12.88
C GLY A 13 -5.46 -1.30 12.79
N THR A 14 -5.48 -0.10 12.19
CA THR A 14 -6.74 0.68 12.03
C THR A 14 -7.63 0.25 10.86
N GLY A 15 -7.35 -0.89 10.23
CA GLY A 15 -8.13 -1.41 9.10
C GLY A 15 -7.90 -0.69 7.77
N LYS A 16 -6.71 -0.12 7.53
CA LYS A 16 -6.37 0.59 6.28
C LYS A 16 -6.55 -0.29 5.04
N THR A 17 -6.03 -1.52 5.07
CA THR A 17 -6.20 -2.52 4.01
C THR A 17 -7.67 -2.75 3.69
N GLY A 18 -8.49 -3.07 4.70
CA GLY A 18 -9.93 -3.28 4.50
C GLY A 18 -10.65 -2.04 3.96
N MET A 19 -10.24 -0.84 4.38
CA MET A 19 -10.77 0.40 3.83
C MET A 19 -10.41 0.60 2.36
N VAL A 20 -9.16 0.34 1.99
CA VAL A 20 -8.70 0.49 0.61
C VAL A 20 -9.36 -0.53 -0.31
N LEU A 21 -9.52 -1.78 0.14
CA LEU A 21 -10.28 -2.80 -0.58
C LEU A 21 -11.74 -2.37 -0.79
N LYS A 22 -12.39 -1.83 0.24
CA LYS A 22 -13.76 -1.30 0.12
C LYS A 22 -13.86 -0.13 -0.85
N ILE A 23 -12.89 0.78 -0.85
CA ILE A 23 -12.85 1.89 -1.82
C ILE A 23 -12.66 1.36 -3.23
N ALA A 24 -11.73 0.42 -3.43
CA ALA A 24 -11.46 -0.20 -4.72
C ALA A 24 -12.74 -0.86 -5.29
N GLU A 25 -13.47 -1.61 -4.47
CA GLU A 25 -14.76 -2.19 -4.84
C GLU A 25 -15.77 -1.11 -5.29
N MET A 26 -15.90 -0.02 -4.52
CA MET A 26 -16.87 1.07 -4.80
C MET A 26 -16.54 1.90 -6.05
N VAL A 27 -15.33 1.78 -6.61
CA VAL A 27 -14.91 2.50 -7.83
C VAL A 27 -14.61 1.57 -9.01
N SER A 28 -14.79 0.26 -8.84
CA SER A 28 -14.56 -0.76 -9.88
C SER A 28 -15.48 -0.60 -11.11
N ASP A 29 -16.60 0.12 -10.96
CA ASP A 29 -17.50 0.50 -12.05
C ASP A 29 -16.88 1.53 -13.02
N ARG A 30 -15.81 2.22 -12.60
CA ARG A 30 -15.19 3.32 -13.36
C ARG A 30 -13.72 3.15 -13.66
N PHE A 31 -13.01 2.39 -12.83
CA PHE A 31 -11.58 2.19 -12.98
C PHE A 31 -11.30 0.70 -13.05
N SER A 32 -10.54 0.27 -14.05
CA SER A 32 -9.76 -0.94 -13.92
C SER A 32 -8.64 -0.68 -12.90
N ILE A 33 -8.46 -1.60 -11.94
CA ILE A 33 -7.56 -1.41 -10.80
C ILE A 33 -6.47 -2.46 -10.84
N GLY A 34 -5.21 -2.01 -10.74
CA GLY A 34 -4.05 -2.88 -10.63
C GLY A 34 -3.15 -2.52 -9.47
N GLY A 35 -2.17 -3.38 -9.17
CA GLY A 35 -1.22 -3.21 -8.07
C GLY A 35 -1.32 -4.35 -7.06
N PHE A 36 -1.02 -4.10 -5.79
CA PHE A 36 -0.94 -5.16 -4.78
C PHE A 36 -1.51 -4.76 -3.42
N THR A 37 -1.78 -5.80 -2.63
CA THR A 37 -2.28 -5.72 -1.25
C THR A 37 -1.34 -6.43 -0.29
N THR A 38 -1.43 -6.09 0.99
CA THR A 38 -0.66 -6.73 2.06
C THR A 38 -1.58 -7.40 3.07
N HIS A 39 -1.18 -8.57 3.57
CA HIS A 39 -1.90 -9.27 4.63
C HIS A 39 -0.92 -9.76 5.70
N ALA A 40 -1.20 -9.43 6.96
CA ALA A 40 -0.45 -9.97 8.08
C ALA A 40 -0.91 -11.41 8.37
N ILE A 41 0.04 -12.30 8.65
CA ILE A 41 -0.21 -13.63 9.19
C ILE A 41 -0.01 -13.56 10.69
N ASP A 42 -1.04 -13.91 11.45
CA ASP A 42 -1.00 -13.97 12.90
C ASP A 42 -1.09 -15.44 13.37
N GLU A 43 -0.21 -15.84 14.30
CA GLU A 43 -0.27 -17.10 15.06
C GLU A 43 -0.38 -16.73 16.54
N ASP A 44 -1.39 -17.24 17.25
CA ASP A 44 -1.66 -16.97 18.67
C ASP A 44 -1.65 -15.47 19.05
N GLY A 45 -2.18 -14.62 18.15
CA GLY A 45 -2.24 -13.17 18.34
C GLY A 45 -0.93 -12.42 18.05
N VAL A 46 0.11 -13.12 17.58
CA VAL A 46 1.41 -12.55 17.21
C VAL A 46 1.59 -12.57 15.69
N MET A 47 1.99 -11.43 15.12
CA MET A 47 2.28 -11.35 13.69
C MET A 47 3.58 -12.09 13.36
N VAL A 48 3.46 -13.21 12.66
CA VAL A 48 4.58 -14.09 12.28
C VAL A 48 4.99 -13.93 10.82
N GLY A 49 4.16 -13.29 9.99
CA GLY A 49 4.39 -13.14 8.57
C GLY A 49 3.68 -11.95 7.94
N ILE A 50 4.14 -11.56 6.75
CA ILE A 50 3.44 -10.61 5.87
C ILE A 50 3.43 -11.18 4.46
N MET A 51 2.23 -11.39 3.92
CA MET A 51 1.98 -11.77 2.54
C MET A 51 1.86 -10.52 1.66
N LEU A 52 2.39 -10.62 0.45
CA LEU A 52 2.04 -9.74 -0.66
C LEU A 52 1.11 -10.48 -1.60
N ARG A 53 0.10 -9.79 -2.12
CA ARG A 53 -0.84 -10.33 -3.08
C ARG A 53 -1.09 -9.37 -4.23
N ASP A 54 -0.87 -9.84 -5.45
CA ASP A 54 -1.24 -9.10 -6.65
C ASP A 54 -2.76 -8.98 -6.74
N TYR A 55 -3.25 -7.76 -6.94
CA TYR A 55 -4.68 -7.45 -6.86
C TYR A 55 -5.48 -8.06 -8.02
N ILE A 56 -4.87 -8.22 -9.20
CA ILE A 56 -5.55 -8.69 -10.41
C ILE A 56 -5.54 -10.21 -10.48
N THR A 57 -4.34 -10.78 -10.39
CA THR A 57 -4.12 -12.22 -10.57
C THR A 57 -4.49 -13.01 -9.32
N GLY A 58 -4.48 -12.36 -8.17
CA GLY A 58 -4.63 -13.00 -6.87
C GLY A 58 -3.42 -13.81 -6.43
N GLU A 59 -2.32 -13.82 -7.20
CA GLU A 59 -1.05 -14.46 -6.82
C GLU A 59 -0.57 -13.88 -5.49
N GLU A 60 -0.27 -14.76 -4.53
CA GLU A 60 0.17 -14.37 -3.20
C GLU A 60 1.42 -15.13 -2.77
N GLU A 61 2.34 -14.41 -2.14
CA GLU A 61 3.59 -14.97 -1.63
C GLU A 61 3.95 -14.36 -0.27
N LEU A 62 4.57 -15.17 0.59
CA LEU A 62 5.12 -14.71 1.86
C LEU A 62 6.32 -13.80 1.57
N ALA A 63 6.26 -12.55 2.00
CA ALA A 63 7.29 -11.54 1.74
C ALA A 63 8.15 -11.25 2.97
N ALA A 64 7.60 -11.47 4.17
CA ALA A 64 8.37 -11.41 5.41
C ALA A 64 7.94 -12.49 6.41
N SER A 65 8.87 -13.00 7.21
CA SER A 65 8.58 -13.98 8.28
C SER A 65 9.53 -13.88 9.47
N VAL A 66 9.02 -14.14 10.68
CA VAL A 66 9.86 -14.34 11.89
C VAL A 66 10.76 -15.58 11.78
N ARG A 67 10.39 -16.55 10.92
CA ARG A 67 11.14 -17.80 10.71
C ARG A 67 12.34 -17.64 9.77
N TRP A 68 12.55 -16.44 9.21
CA TRP A 68 13.65 -16.18 8.29
C TRP A 68 14.73 -15.34 8.95
N ASP A 69 15.91 -15.94 9.09
CA ASP A 69 17.10 -15.24 9.56
C ASP A 69 17.83 -14.54 8.40
N VAL A 70 17.18 -13.53 7.84
CA VAL A 70 17.73 -12.72 6.75
C VAL A 70 17.57 -11.23 7.05
N LYS A 71 18.42 -10.40 6.45
CA LYS A 71 18.26 -8.94 6.39
C LYS A 71 17.91 -8.56 4.95
N PRO A 72 17.14 -7.47 4.73
CA PRO A 72 16.60 -6.52 5.73
C PRO A 72 15.42 -7.10 6.53
N ARG A 73 14.99 -6.37 7.58
CA ARG A 73 13.91 -6.80 8.49
C ARG A 73 12.85 -5.73 8.72
N VAL A 74 11.58 -6.13 8.78
CA VAL A 74 10.45 -5.30 9.22
C VAL A 74 10.19 -5.51 10.73
N PRO A 75 9.92 -4.45 11.51
CA PRO A 75 9.54 -4.60 12.91
C PRO A 75 8.20 -5.33 13.06
N GLY A 76 8.01 -6.01 14.19
CA GLY A 76 6.69 -6.53 14.55
C GLY A 76 5.70 -5.41 14.94
N ARG A 77 4.49 -5.79 15.36
CA ARG A 77 3.44 -4.82 15.76
C ARG A 77 3.79 -4.02 17.02
N THR A 78 4.63 -4.58 17.89
CA THR A 78 5.12 -3.94 19.12
C THR A 78 6.64 -3.88 19.12
N PRO A 79 7.27 -2.98 19.91
CA PRO A 79 8.74 -2.88 20.00
C PRO A 79 9.44 -4.18 20.44
N GLU A 80 8.74 -5.02 21.19
CA GLU A 80 9.23 -6.26 21.79
C GLU A 80 9.05 -7.47 20.86
N ALA A 81 8.25 -7.32 19.80
CA ALA A 81 7.98 -8.40 18.86
C ALA A 81 9.21 -8.72 18.00
N THR A 82 9.38 -10.02 17.69
CA THR A 82 10.48 -10.50 16.85
C THR A 82 10.39 -9.86 15.45
N PRO A 83 11.46 -9.18 14.97
CA PRO A 83 11.47 -8.61 13.63
C PRO A 83 11.46 -9.70 12.54
N LEU A 84 10.70 -9.45 11.47
CA LEU A 84 10.50 -10.39 10.38
C LEU A 84 11.57 -10.16 9.30
N GLY A 85 12.28 -11.22 8.90
CA GLY A 85 13.19 -11.21 7.75
C GLY A 85 12.42 -10.99 6.45
N ILE A 86 12.95 -10.15 5.55
CA ILE A 86 12.33 -9.80 4.26
C ILE A 86 12.98 -10.60 3.13
N ARG A 87 12.16 -11.14 2.22
CA ARG A 87 12.62 -11.66 0.92
C ARG A 87 12.35 -10.62 -0.18
N LEU A 88 13.38 -9.88 -0.55
CA LEU A 88 13.28 -8.84 -1.59
C LEU A 88 12.88 -9.40 -2.96
N ASP A 89 13.24 -10.65 -3.26
CA ASP A 89 12.80 -11.31 -4.50
C ASP A 89 11.27 -11.45 -4.58
N THR A 90 10.61 -11.68 -3.44
CA THR A 90 9.14 -11.73 -3.38
C THR A 90 8.53 -10.35 -3.59
N VAL A 91 9.13 -9.29 -3.01
CA VAL A 91 8.73 -7.89 -3.28
C VAL A 91 8.83 -7.59 -4.76
N LYS A 92 9.93 -8.01 -5.41
CA LYS A 92 10.12 -7.85 -6.85
C LYS A 92 9.09 -8.63 -7.67
N ARG A 93 8.84 -9.91 -7.35
CA ARG A 93 7.90 -10.74 -8.10
C ARG A 93 6.45 -10.28 -7.99
N ILE A 94 6.01 -9.83 -6.81
CA ILE A 94 4.62 -9.44 -6.58
C ILE A 94 4.46 -7.92 -6.69
N ALA A 95 5.03 -7.16 -5.76
CA ALA A 95 4.78 -5.72 -5.65
C ALA A 95 5.28 -4.96 -6.89
N VAL A 96 6.55 -5.12 -7.29
CA VAL A 96 7.13 -4.39 -8.43
C VAL A 96 6.41 -4.73 -9.73
N LYS A 97 6.26 -6.02 -10.06
CA LYS A 97 5.55 -6.44 -11.27
C LYS A 97 4.11 -5.96 -11.32
N SER A 98 3.39 -6.02 -10.19
CA SER A 98 1.99 -5.56 -10.13
C SER A 98 1.85 -4.05 -10.38
N VAL A 99 2.79 -3.25 -9.87
CA VAL A 99 2.79 -1.79 -10.06
C VAL A 99 3.12 -1.45 -11.51
N LEU A 100 4.17 -2.03 -12.09
CA LEU A 100 4.53 -1.79 -13.49
C LEU A 100 3.41 -2.18 -14.45
N ARG A 101 2.78 -3.34 -14.22
CA ARG A 101 1.58 -3.74 -14.97
C ARG A 101 0.43 -2.75 -14.82
N ALA A 102 0.17 -2.24 -13.61
CA ALA A 102 -0.88 -1.25 -13.39
C ALA A 102 -0.61 0.08 -14.11
N ILE A 103 0.67 0.48 -14.22
CA ILE A 103 1.09 1.64 -15.02
C ILE A 103 0.77 1.44 -16.50
N GLU A 104 0.85 0.22 -17.03
CA GLU A 104 0.56 -0.05 -18.43
C GLU A 104 -0.94 -0.27 -18.70
N GLU A 105 -1.59 -1.08 -17.86
CA GLU A 105 -2.86 -1.73 -18.21
C GLU A 105 -4.09 -1.21 -17.45
N ASN A 106 -3.92 -0.44 -16.37
CA ASN A 106 -5.02 -0.08 -15.48
C ASN A 106 -5.27 1.42 -15.36
N ASP A 107 -6.50 1.80 -15.03
CA ASP A 107 -6.87 3.20 -14.85
C ASP A 107 -6.48 3.73 -13.46
N LEU A 108 -6.40 2.86 -12.45
CA LEU A 108 -6.05 3.21 -11.07
C LEU A 108 -5.02 2.24 -10.48
N ILE A 109 -4.01 2.80 -9.80
CA ILE A 109 -2.95 2.03 -9.15
C ILE A 109 -3.23 1.92 -7.64
N LEU A 110 -3.27 0.69 -7.14
CA LEU A 110 -3.48 0.33 -5.75
C LEU A 110 -2.16 -0.13 -5.12
N ILE A 111 -1.73 0.59 -4.07
CA ILE A 111 -0.53 0.23 -3.31
C ILE A 111 -0.92 0.14 -1.84
N ASP A 112 -1.18 -1.06 -1.36
CA ASP A 112 -1.39 -1.25 0.06
C ASP A 112 -0.06 -1.28 0.81
N GLU A 113 0.09 -0.30 1.68
CA GLU A 113 1.20 -0.09 2.59
C GLU A 113 2.53 0.19 1.91
N VAL A 114 2.71 1.44 1.50
CA VAL A 114 4.06 1.99 1.31
C VAL A 114 4.67 2.08 2.70
N GLY A 115 5.51 1.11 3.02
CA GLY A 115 6.11 0.92 4.34
C GLY A 115 7.46 0.24 4.25
N LYS A 116 8.00 -0.15 5.41
CA LYS A 116 9.36 -0.71 5.48
C LYS A 116 9.53 -1.94 4.59
N LEU A 117 8.53 -2.81 4.50
CA LEU A 117 8.59 -4.04 3.70
C LEU A 117 9.02 -3.78 2.25
N VAL A 118 8.35 -2.84 1.58
CA VAL A 118 8.57 -2.56 0.16
C VAL A 118 9.68 -1.54 -0.07
N SER A 119 9.88 -0.59 0.87
CA SER A 119 10.91 0.46 0.74
C SER A 119 12.35 -0.03 0.83
N GLU A 120 12.56 -1.28 1.25
CA GLU A 120 13.89 -1.90 1.28
C GLU A 120 14.31 -2.47 -0.09
N SER A 121 13.38 -2.56 -1.06
CA SER A 121 13.69 -2.87 -2.46
C SER A 121 13.91 -1.58 -3.24
N LYS A 122 15.06 -1.49 -3.93
CA LYS A 122 15.36 -0.37 -4.82
C LYS A 122 14.46 -0.37 -6.04
N GLU A 123 14.20 -1.55 -6.60
CA GLU A 123 13.32 -1.72 -7.75
C GLU A 123 11.88 -1.29 -7.43
N PHE A 124 11.44 -1.48 -6.19
CA PHE A 124 10.15 -0.94 -5.76
C PHE A 124 10.15 0.58 -5.65
N ALA A 125 11.24 1.19 -5.18
CA ALA A 125 11.34 2.65 -5.16
C ALA A 125 11.24 3.23 -6.57
N GLU A 126 11.95 2.64 -7.54
CA GLU A 126 11.89 3.01 -8.95
C GLU A 126 10.46 2.86 -9.52
N ALA A 127 9.83 1.69 -9.33
CA ALA A 127 8.46 1.47 -9.80
C ALA A 127 7.43 2.39 -9.13
N LEU A 128 7.65 2.77 -7.87
CA LEU A 128 6.80 3.74 -7.17
C LEU A 128 6.98 5.15 -7.74
N ASP A 129 8.20 5.56 -8.03
CA ASP A 129 8.46 6.84 -8.68
C ASP A 129 7.79 6.89 -10.06
N ASP A 130 7.91 5.83 -10.87
CA ASP A 130 7.21 5.71 -12.16
C ASP A 130 5.69 5.79 -11.98
N ALA A 131 5.13 5.10 -10.98
CA ALA A 131 3.70 5.14 -10.68
C ALA A 131 3.23 6.53 -10.24
N LEU A 132 4.06 7.27 -9.51
CA LEU A 132 3.76 8.63 -9.07
C LEU A 132 3.79 9.62 -10.26
N GLU A 133 4.67 9.40 -11.24
CA GLU A 133 4.82 10.28 -12.42
C GLU A 133 3.89 9.91 -13.59
N CYS A 134 3.33 8.70 -13.64
CA CYS A 134 2.55 8.21 -14.79
C CYS A 134 1.19 8.91 -15.03
N GLY A 135 0.83 9.90 -14.20
CA GLY A 135 -0.39 10.70 -14.40
C GLY A 135 -1.69 9.95 -14.14
N LYS A 136 -1.67 8.79 -13.48
CA LYS A 136 -2.86 8.01 -13.11
C LYS A 136 -3.30 8.30 -11.66
N PRO A 137 -4.61 8.18 -11.35
CA PRO A 137 -5.06 8.17 -9.97
C PRO A 137 -4.47 6.98 -9.21
N MET A 138 -4.22 7.19 -7.92
CA MET A 138 -3.65 6.16 -7.06
C MET A 138 -4.43 6.06 -5.76
N LEU A 139 -4.49 4.85 -5.22
CA LEU A 139 -4.98 4.56 -3.87
C LEU A 139 -3.87 3.90 -3.08
N ILE A 140 -3.35 4.61 -2.08
CA ILE A 140 -2.14 4.23 -1.35
C ILE A 140 -2.47 4.12 0.13
N THR A 141 -1.96 3.11 0.86
CA THR A 141 -1.95 3.18 2.33
C THR A 141 -0.57 3.50 2.87
N MET A 142 -0.53 4.25 3.97
CA MET A 142 0.72 4.64 4.62
C MET A 142 0.58 4.73 6.14
N HIS A 143 1.68 4.47 6.85
CA HIS A 143 1.69 4.60 8.30
C HIS A 143 1.79 6.07 8.75
N LYS A 144 0.86 6.55 9.58
CA LYS A 144 0.72 7.97 9.98
C LYS A 144 2.03 8.61 10.46
N ARG A 145 2.81 7.89 11.28
CA ARG A 145 4.04 8.43 11.91
C ARG A 145 5.34 7.85 11.35
N SER A 146 5.30 7.23 10.17
CA SER A 146 6.53 6.73 9.56
C SER A 146 7.52 7.87 9.28
N ARG A 147 8.76 7.69 9.73
CA ARG A 147 9.88 8.59 9.43
C ARG A 147 10.71 8.13 8.23
N ASN A 148 10.24 7.08 7.53
CA ASN A 148 10.91 6.60 6.34
C ASN A 148 10.98 7.72 5.28
N PRO A 149 12.16 8.00 4.69
CA PRO A 149 12.34 9.08 3.73
C PRO A 149 11.39 9.04 2.52
N LEU A 150 11.10 7.85 2.00
CA LEU A 150 10.18 7.65 0.87
C LEU A 150 8.76 8.11 1.22
N LEU A 151 8.27 7.80 2.42
CA LEU A 151 6.94 8.26 2.84
C LEU A 151 6.91 9.78 3.06
N GLN A 152 8.04 10.37 3.48
CA GLN A 152 8.15 11.81 3.67
C GLN A 152 8.20 12.56 2.34
N SER A 153 8.82 12.01 1.29
CA SER A 153 8.79 12.60 -0.05
C SER A 153 7.39 12.53 -0.66
N ILE A 154 6.72 11.37 -0.56
CA ILE A 154 5.36 11.17 -1.07
C ILE A 154 4.36 12.16 -0.44
N ARG A 155 4.45 12.37 0.88
CA ARG A 155 3.56 13.30 1.61
C ARG A 155 3.68 14.76 1.23
N LYS A 156 4.81 15.15 0.64
CA LYS A 156 5.07 16.54 0.24
C LYS A 156 4.57 16.84 -1.17
N ARG A 157 4.06 15.84 -1.90
CA ARG A 157 3.55 16.05 -3.25
C ARG A 157 2.22 16.80 -3.21
N ASP A 158 2.09 17.80 -4.07
CA ASP A 158 0.87 18.63 -4.18
C ASP A 158 -0.31 17.86 -4.80
N ASP A 159 -0.03 16.82 -5.59
CA ASP A 159 -1.03 15.95 -6.22
C ASP A 159 -1.57 14.84 -5.30
N LEU A 160 -1.06 14.75 -4.06
CA LEU A 160 -1.45 13.75 -3.08
C LEU A 160 -2.38 14.33 -2.00
N ARG A 161 -3.61 13.80 -1.93
CA ARG A 161 -4.52 14.05 -0.81
C ARG A 161 -4.39 12.93 0.23
N THR A 162 -4.18 13.28 1.48
CA THR A 162 -4.14 12.31 2.59
C THR A 162 -5.43 12.35 3.40
N LEU A 163 -6.07 11.20 3.59
CA LEU A 163 -7.18 10.99 4.51
C LEU A 163 -6.70 10.17 5.70
N GLU A 164 -6.85 10.71 6.91
CA GLU A 164 -6.53 9.97 8.14
C GLU A 164 -7.73 9.15 8.62
N VAL A 165 -7.52 7.85 8.75
CA VAL A 165 -8.45 6.89 9.36
C VAL A 165 -8.29 6.90 10.86
N THR A 166 -9.42 7.07 11.52
CA THR A 166 -9.61 6.90 12.96
C THR A 166 -10.76 5.90 13.18
N ARG A 167 -10.92 5.40 14.40
CA ARG A 167 -12.07 4.53 14.72
C ARG A 167 -13.43 5.22 14.53
N ILE A 168 -13.46 6.55 14.58
CA ILE A 168 -14.70 7.35 14.54
C ILE A 168 -15.15 7.59 13.10
N ASN A 169 -14.22 7.88 12.19
CA ASN A 169 -14.53 8.29 10.82
C ASN A 169 -14.48 7.14 9.80
N SER A 170 -14.14 5.92 10.23
CA SER A 170 -13.89 4.80 9.32
C SER A 170 -15.09 4.42 8.45
N GLY A 171 -16.32 4.62 8.96
CA GLY A 171 -17.55 4.35 8.22
C GLY A 171 -17.82 5.31 7.06
N LEU A 172 -17.45 6.59 7.20
CA LEU A 172 -17.76 7.64 6.21
C LEU A 172 -16.62 7.89 5.20
N LEU A 173 -15.39 7.52 5.55
CA LEU A 173 -14.22 7.74 4.71
C LEU A 173 -14.29 7.10 3.32
N PRO A 174 -14.83 5.88 3.13
CA PRO A 174 -14.93 5.29 1.79
C PRO A 174 -15.70 6.17 0.80
N SER A 175 -16.88 6.68 1.19
CA SER A 175 -17.68 7.55 0.31
C SER A 175 -16.96 8.86 -0.01
N LYS A 176 -16.21 9.43 0.94
CA LYS A 176 -15.38 10.62 0.71
C LYS A 176 -14.23 10.34 -0.26
N ALA A 177 -13.54 9.22 -0.08
CA ALA A 177 -12.47 8.76 -0.95
C ALA A 177 -12.95 8.54 -2.39
N VAL A 178 -14.07 7.84 -2.56
CA VAL A 178 -14.72 7.61 -3.86
C VAL A 178 -15.02 8.92 -4.57
N ARG A 179 -15.58 9.91 -3.86
CA ARG A 179 -15.86 11.24 -4.43
C ARG A 179 -14.57 11.90 -4.93
N ILE A 180 -13.49 11.87 -4.14
CA ILE A 180 -12.20 12.44 -4.53
C ILE A 180 -11.65 11.75 -5.77
N LEU A 181 -11.68 10.41 -5.84
CA LEU A 181 -11.18 9.66 -7.00
C LEU A 181 -12.02 9.91 -8.25
N LYS A 182 -13.35 10.03 -8.12
CA LYS A 182 -14.26 10.23 -9.26
C LYS A 182 -14.30 11.67 -9.79
N THR A 183 -13.94 12.68 -8.99
CA THR A 183 -14.07 14.10 -9.38
C THR A 183 -12.78 14.91 -9.24
N GLY A 184 -11.74 14.35 -8.62
CA GLY A 184 -10.54 15.06 -8.24
C GLY A 184 -9.53 15.13 -9.37
N MET A 185 -9.33 16.33 -9.87
CA MET A 185 -8.20 16.67 -10.73
C MET A 185 -7.46 17.86 -10.11
N VAL A 186 -6.14 17.91 -10.30
CA VAL A 186 -5.22 18.96 -9.82
C VAL A 186 -4.61 19.70 -11.00
#